data_AF-A0A920MYC0-F1
#
_entry.id   AF-A0A920MYC0-F1
#
_cell.length_a   1.000
_cell.length_b   1.000
_cell.length_c   1.000
_cell.angle_alpha   90.00
_cell.angle_beta   90.00
_cell.angle_gamma   90.00
#
_symmetry.space_group_name_H-M   'P 1'
#
loop_
_entity.id
_entity.type
_entity.pdbx_description
1 polymer ?
#
loop_
_entity_poly.entity_id
_entity_poly.type
_entity_poly.pdbx_seq_one_letter_code
_entity_poly.pdbx_strand_id
1 'polypeptide(L)' 'MKSIVVEVEASDGTVGISAGQGGEPACYMIEKHFKRFLIGQDPRQLNQFWDQMYRASLYYGVKGVPLWAISLLT' A
#
# COMPACT_ATOMS: atom_id res chain seq x y z
N MET A 1 -13.70 -4.13 -13.12
CA MET A 1 -12.69 -3.53 -12.21
C MET A 1 -11.32 -3.73 -12.83
N LYS A 2 -10.46 -2.72 -12.86
CA LYS A 2 -9.15 -2.83 -13.53
C LYS A 2 -8.09 -3.36 -12.55
N SER A 3 -7.15 -4.13 -13.07
CA SER A 3 -6.02 -4.67 -12.31
C SER A 3 -4.99 -3.58 -11.99
N ILE A 4 -4.18 -3.83 -10.98
CA ILE A 4 -3.04 -3.01 -10.55
C ILE A 4 -1.87 -3.93 -10.20
N VAL A 5 -0.66 -3.46 -10.47
CA VAL A 5 0.60 -4.06 -10.00
C VAL A 5 1.32 -3.01 -9.15
N VAL A 6 1.88 -3.45 -8.03
CA VAL A 6 2.64 -2.62 -7.09
C VAL A 6 4.03 -3.23 -6.94
N GLU A 7 5.04 -2.37 -7.03
CA GLU A 7 6.44 -2.73 -6.86
C GLU A 7 7.00 -1.93 -5.68
N VAL A 8 7.73 -2.61 -4.79
CA VAL A 8 8.40 -2.00 -3.65
C VAL A 8 9.87 -2.36 -3.72
N GLU A 9 10.71 -1.36 -3.91
CA GLU A 9 12.17 -1.51 -3.99
C GLU A 9 12.80 -1.22 -2.62
N ALA A 10 13.60 -2.16 -2.14
CA ALA A 10 14.40 -2.02 -0.93
C ALA A 10 15.78 -1.43 -1.25
N SER A 11 16.48 -0.95 -0.22
CA SER A 11 17.78 -0.29 -0.37
C SER A 11 18.92 -1.19 -0.87
N ASP A 12 18.75 -2.51 -0.81
CA ASP A 12 19.67 -3.51 -1.34
C ASP A 12 19.39 -3.83 -2.83
N GLY A 13 18.39 -3.18 -3.44
CA GLY A 13 17.96 -3.43 -4.81
C GLY A 13 16.96 -4.58 -4.95
N THR A 14 16.55 -5.22 -3.86
CA THR A 14 15.51 -6.26 -3.89
C THR A 14 14.15 -5.62 -4.19
N VAL A 15 13.43 -6.15 -5.18
CA VAL A 15 12.10 -5.68 -5.57
C VAL A 15 11.02 -6.69 -5.18
N GLY A 16 10.11 -6.29 -4.31
CA GLY A 16 8.88 -7.02 -4.02
C GLY A 16 7.77 -6.62 -5.00
N ILE A 17 6.98 -7.58 -5.47
CA ILE A 17 5.91 -7.35 -6.44
C ILE A 17 4.61 -7.96 -5.92
N SER A 18 3.53 -7.19 -6.01
CA SER A 18 2.17 -7.63 -5.68
C SER A 18 1.17 -7.19 -6.75
N ALA A 19 0.16 -8.02 -7.02
CA ALA A 19 -0.85 -7.76 -8.03
C ALA A 19 -2.26 -8.01 -7.49
N GLY A 20 -3.22 -7.19 -7.92
CA GLY A 20 -4.61 -7.35 -7.50
C GLY A 20 -5.56 -6.38 -8.19
N GLN A 21 -6.61 -5.99 -7.48
CA GLN A 21 -7.71 -5.18 -8.03
C GLN A 21 -7.76 -3.81 -7.35
N GLY A 22 -8.09 -2.79 -8.12
CA GLY A 22 -8.22 -1.42 -7.60
C GLY A 22 -8.02 -0.35 -8.65
N GLY A 23 -7.29 -0.67 -9.73
CA GLY A 23 -7.03 0.21 -10.86
C GLY A 23 -6.40 1.55 -10.45
N GLU A 24 -6.65 2.57 -11.27
CA GLU A 24 -6.11 3.91 -11.08
C GLU A 24 -6.45 4.55 -9.71
N PRO A 25 -7.66 4.37 -9.13
CA PRO A 25 -7.94 4.85 -7.78
C PRO A 25 -7.02 4.26 -6.70
N ALA A 26 -6.68 2.97 -6.80
CA ALA A 26 -5.75 2.34 -5.86
C ALA A 26 -4.32 2.88 -6.05
N CYS A 27 -3.87 3.06 -7.30
CA CYS A 27 -2.56 3.69 -7.58
C CYS A 27 -2.46 5.07 -6.94
N TYR A 28 -3.52 5.88 -7.07
CA TYR A 28 -3.56 7.22 -6.48
C TYR A 28 -3.41 7.19 -4.95
N MET A 29 -4.13 6.28 -4.27
CA MET A 29 -4.04 6.15 -2.81
C MET A 29 -2.64 5.70 -2.36
N ILE A 30 -2.04 4.75 -3.06
CA ILE A 30 -0.69 4.28 -2.76
C ILE A 30 0.32 5.42 -2.89
N GLU A 31 0.34 6.12 -4.03
CA GLU A 31 1.31 7.18 -4.30
C GLU A 31 1.09 8.44 -3.46
N LYS A 32 -0.16 8.85 -3.24
CA LYS A 32 -0.48 10.15 -2.60
C LYS A 32 -0.70 10.05 -1.10
N HIS A 33 -1.03 8.87 -0.58
CA HIS A 33 -1.30 8.70 0.84
C HIS A 33 -0.34 7.70 1.48
N PHE A 34 -0.31 6.45 1.02
CA PHE A 34 0.33 5.37 1.81
C PHE A 34 1.86 5.35 1.72
N LYS A 35 2.43 5.82 0.60
CA LYS A 35 3.88 5.90 0.38
C LYS A 35 4.66 6.52 1.54
N ARG A 36 4.10 7.54 2.19
CA ARG A 36 4.75 8.24 3.32
C ARG A 36 5.05 7.37 4.54
N PHE A 37 4.33 6.24 4.69
CA PHE A 37 4.53 5.30 5.80
C PHE A 37 5.60 4.25 5.50
N LEU A 38 5.97 4.08 4.23
CA LEU A 38 6.87 3.01 3.78
C LEU A 38 8.30 3.50 3.51
N ILE A 39 8.44 4.72 2.98
CA ILE A 39 9.76 5.25 2.61
C ILE A 39 10.67 5.39 3.84
N GLY A 40 11.86 4.80 3.74
CA GLY A 40 12.89 4.86 4.78
C GLY A 40 12.63 3.96 6.00
N GLN A 41 11.62 3.09 5.93
CA GLN A 41 11.31 2.15 7.00
C GLN A 41 11.86 0.75 6.71
N ASP A 42 12.07 -0.04 7.77
CA ASP A 42 12.45 -1.45 7.63
C ASP A 42 11.26 -2.26 7.09
N PRO A 43 11.39 -2.94 5.93
CA PRO A 43 10.30 -3.67 5.29
C PRO A 43 9.73 -4.81 6.14
N ARG A 44 10.42 -5.25 7.21
CA ARG A 44 9.94 -6.30 8.12
C ARG A 44 8.85 -5.83 9.08
N GLN A 45 8.59 -4.52 9.18
CA GLN A 45 7.61 -3.93 10.10
C GLN A 45 6.16 -3.98 9.59
N LEU A 46 5.74 -5.10 8.98
CA LEU A 46 4.43 -5.26 8.31
C LEU A 46 3.23 -4.87 9.19
N ASN A 47 3.19 -5.32 10.45
CA ASN A 47 2.10 -5.01 11.38
C ASN A 47 1.96 -3.51 11.65
N GLN A 48 3.08 -2.79 11.71
CA GLN A 48 3.10 -1.35 11.93
C GLN A 48 2.57 -0.61 10.70
N PHE A 49 3.01 -1.00 9.50
CA PHE A 49 2.54 -0.40 8.26
C PHE A 49 1.04 -0.62 8.07
N TRP A 50 0.56 -1.83 8.34
CA TRP A 50 -0.86 -2.14 8.27
C TRP A 50 -1.68 -1.26 9.22
N ASP A 51 -1.31 -1.18 10.51
CA ASP A 51 -2.04 -0.36 11.49
C ASP A 51 -2.00 1.14 11.14
N GLN A 52 -0.84 1.66 10.73
CA GLN A 52 -0.70 3.07 10.31
C GLN A 52 -1.58 3.39 9.10
N MET A 53 -1.52 2.58 8.03
CA MET A 53 -2.31 2.82 6.82
C MET A 53 -3.80 2.63 7.07
N TYR A 54 -4.19 1.63 7.86
CA TYR A 54 -5.58 1.37 8.21
C TYR A 54 -6.16 2.53 9.04
N ARG A 55 -5.45 2.97 10.09
CA ARG A 55 -5.88 4.09 10.93
C ARG A 55 -5.92 5.41 10.17
N ALA A 56 -4.92 5.67 9.32
CA ALA A 56 -4.85 6.90 8.52
C ALA A 56 -5.93 6.98 7.43
N SER A 57 -6.51 5.84 7.03
CA SER A 57 -7.58 5.79 6.03
C SER A 57 -8.98 5.67 6.63
N LEU A 58 -9.16 5.62 7.95
CA LEU A 58 -10.48 5.42 8.59
C LEU A 58 -11.56 6.41 8.11
N TYR A 59 -11.20 7.66 7.82
CA TYR A 59 -12.16 8.69 7.39
C TYR A 59 -12.81 8.41 6.03
N TYR A 60 -12.13 7.66 5.15
CA TYR A 60 -12.60 7.39 3.78
C TYR A 60 -12.43 5.91 3.37
N GLY A 61 -12.15 5.03 4.34
CA GLY A 61 -11.72 3.65 4.12
C GLY A 61 -12.50 2.62 4.93
N VAL A 62 -11.82 1.78 5.71
CA VAL A 62 -12.35 0.58 6.42
C VAL A 62 -12.74 -0.57 5.48
N LYS A 63 -13.30 -0.28 4.30
CA LYS A 63 -13.65 -1.25 3.26
C LYS A 63 -13.35 -0.68 1.87
N GLY A 64 -13.42 -1.54 0.84
CA GLY A 64 -13.31 -1.12 -0.56
C GLY A 64 -11.88 -0.77 -0.99
N VAL A 65 -11.76 0.19 -1.90
CA VAL A 65 -10.49 0.53 -2.58
C VAL A 65 -9.34 0.83 -1.60
N PRO A 66 -9.53 1.60 -0.51
CA PRO A 66 -8.43 1.84 0.44
C PRO A 66 -7.93 0.57 1.10
N LEU A 67 -8.82 -0.35 1.47
CA LEU A 67 -8.42 -1.63 2.07
C LEU A 67 -7.71 -2.53 1.04
N TRP A 68 -8.17 -2.55 -0.21
CA TRP A 68 -7.49 -3.28 -1.28
C TRP A 68 -6.08 -2.74 -1.55
N ALA A 69 -5.91 -1.41 -1.53
CA ALA A 69 -4.60 -0.79 -1.66
C ALA A 69 -3.66 -1.17 -0.50
N ILE A 70 -4.16 -1.23 0.75
CA ILE A 70 -3.39 -1.68 1.90
C ILE A 70 -2.97 -3.15 1.74
N SER A 71 -3.89 -4.02 1.31
CA SER A 71 -3.61 -5.44 1.08
C SER A 71 -2.57 -5.71 0.00
N LEU A 72 -2.34 -4.78 -0.92
CA LEU A 72 -1.27 -4.89 -1.93
C LEU A 72 0.11 -4.53 -1.37
N LEU A 73 0.16 -3.77 -0.28
CA LEU A 73 1.39 -3.24 0.32
C LEU A 73 1.90 -4.07 1.52
N THR A 74 1.09 -4.99 2.03
CA THR A 74 1.39 -5.85 3.20
C THR A 74 1.38 -7.31 2.81
#